data_AF-A0A665UX55-F1
#
_entry.id   AF-A0A665UX55-F1
#
_cell.length_a   1.000
_cell.length_b   1.000
_cell.length_c   1.000
_cell.angle_alpha   90.00
_cell.angle_beta   90.00
_cell.angle_gamma   90.00
#
_symmetry.space_group_name_H-M   'P 1'
#
loop_
_entity.id
_entity.type
_entity.pdbx_description
1 polymer ?
#
loop_
_entity_poly.entity_id
_entity_poly.type
_entity_poly.pdbx_seq_one_letter_code
_entity_poly.pdbx_strand_id
1 'polypeptide(L)'
;FDQPPKNKGAGKKTAKTRTPTLIDGLTKDEMSKEQLEEHIVRIQGELDIEREEINYLQRERDNIHTYWESTDRQLEEVKAKLQNVEKEIEMDEAQHQVKIKVYKQKMKHLLCEHQNTVTELKAESLVSTEVLQNEQEQLEDELHKGMIAVMVEMQQLDNENLLKELEMKQLFVAIEIEIKSVYDDKLKMQQQKLDNMRKKKIHEREDQWNLHIAGLIEDHNTLFKKTEENISLIQQDIQDIMEKKREKWKQLLKENKGLTECLSTLNEEIAEKEKKMKYYTMREKELNDLKLENQDLEQKFNKLQLKNDEWNKKSIQRIEKVQHKADLQTMQLENKVKTLTDTLEKTQAQLHLVLSTLNMDQMALCGITKKFEVLFFYSNCIKDFQYKKSLILKVSDFIFACI
;
A
#
# COMPACT_ATOMS: atom_id res chain seq x y z
N PHE A 1 112.72 28.03 125.15
CA PHE A 1 114.13 28.40 125.29
C PHE A 1 114.15 29.88 125.63
N ASP A 2 114.28 30.21 126.92
CA ASP A 2 114.79 31.50 127.39
C ASP A 2 115.21 31.32 128.85
N GLN A 3 116.51 31.44 129.10
CA GLN A 3 117.11 31.42 130.43
C GLN A 3 117.11 32.83 131.02
N PRO A 4 116.79 33.02 132.32
CA PRO A 4 117.05 34.28 133.00
C PRO A 4 118.50 34.33 133.53
N PRO A 5 119.15 35.50 133.59
CA PRO A 5 120.49 35.58 134.14
C PRO A 5 120.45 35.58 135.67
N LYS A 6 121.36 34.78 136.24
CA LYS A 6 121.67 34.68 137.68
C LYS A 6 122.43 35.91 138.15
N ASN A 7 121.86 36.69 139.08
CA ASN A 7 122.63 37.62 139.91
C ASN A 7 123.09 36.94 141.21
N LYS A 8 124.39 36.58 141.24
CA LYS A 8 125.20 36.50 142.47
C LYS A 8 125.50 37.95 142.87
N GLY A 9 125.35 38.42 144.09
CA GLY A 9 125.80 37.80 145.33
C GLY A 9 126.99 38.60 145.86
N ALA A 10 126.68 39.53 146.78
CA ALA A 10 127.48 39.99 147.91
C ALA A 10 128.79 40.79 147.72
N GLY A 11 128.87 41.87 148.52
CA GLY A 11 130.08 42.64 148.85
C GLY A 11 129.94 44.09 148.39
N LYS A 12 129.81 45.10 149.25
CA LYS A 12 130.64 45.38 150.42
C LYS A 12 129.90 46.41 151.30
N LYS A 13 129.67 46.07 152.58
CA LYS A 13 129.28 47.01 153.63
C LYS A 13 130.42 48.03 153.82
N THR A 14 130.18 49.30 153.54
CA THR A 14 130.94 50.40 154.14
C THR A 14 130.28 50.79 155.44
N ALA A 15 131.09 50.88 156.50
CA ALA A 15 130.66 51.21 157.84
C ALA A 15 130.13 52.65 157.90
N LYS A 16 129.00 52.79 158.59
CA LYS A 16 128.36 54.02 159.07
C LYS A 16 129.38 55.07 159.52
N THR A 17 129.38 56.23 158.88
CA THR A 17 129.48 57.49 159.63
C THR A 17 128.04 57.81 160.03
N ARG A 18 127.70 57.52 161.28
CA ARG A 18 126.39 57.83 161.87
C ARG A 18 126.29 59.36 161.95
N THR A 19 125.64 59.99 160.98
CA THR A 19 125.11 61.34 161.19
C THR A 19 124.17 61.29 162.41
N PRO A 20 124.19 62.29 163.30
CA PRO A 20 123.22 62.34 164.40
C PRO A 20 121.83 62.24 163.79
N THR A 21 121.03 61.28 164.26
CA THR A 21 119.61 61.23 163.91
C THR A 21 118.97 62.45 164.55
N LEU A 22 118.84 63.52 163.77
CA LEU A 22 118.12 64.72 164.15
C LEU A 22 116.65 64.34 164.30
N ILE A 23 116.13 64.52 165.51
CA ILE A 23 114.72 64.35 165.81
C ILE A 23 114.17 65.78 165.91
N ASP A 24 113.36 66.17 164.92
CA ASP A 24 112.76 67.52 164.83
C ASP A 24 113.77 68.68 164.92
N GLY A 25 114.99 68.50 164.37
CA GLY A 25 116.02 69.53 164.34
C GLY A 25 116.92 69.64 165.58
N LEU A 26 116.75 68.81 166.60
CA LEU A 26 117.58 68.78 167.82
C LEU A 26 118.37 67.46 167.98
N THR A 27 119.50 67.52 168.70
CA THR A 27 120.29 66.33 169.03
C THR A 27 119.73 65.62 170.27
N LYS A 28 119.91 64.29 170.36
CA LYS A 28 119.32 63.45 171.41
C LYS A 28 119.70 63.86 172.85
N ASP A 29 120.78 64.63 173.00
CA ASP A 29 121.30 65.12 174.28
C ASP A 29 120.72 66.48 174.70
N GLU A 30 119.97 67.18 173.83
CA GLU A 30 119.37 68.50 174.10
C GLU A 30 117.89 68.45 174.50
N MET A 31 117.21 67.31 174.31
CA MET A 31 115.79 67.14 174.63
C MET A 31 115.60 66.65 176.08
N SER A 32 114.70 67.28 176.84
CA SER A 32 114.36 66.83 178.19
C SER A 32 113.63 65.47 178.16
N LYS A 33 113.63 64.73 179.28
CA LYS A 33 112.97 63.42 179.37
C LYS A 33 111.48 63.48 178.97
N GLU A 34 110.77 64.53 179.41
CA GLU A 34 109.35 64.75 179.07
C GLU A 34 109.16 65.05 177.58
N GLN A 35 110.06 65.84 176.97
CA GLN A 35 110.01 66.15 175.53
C GLN A 35 110.27 64.89 174.67
N LEU A 36 111.15 64.00 175.14
CA LEU A 36 111.37 62.70 174.49
C LEU A 36 110.13 61.79 174.62
N GLU A 37 109.46 61.78 175.79
CA GLU A 37 108.23 61.00 176.00
C GLU A 37 107.07 61.52 175.13
N GLU A 38 106.86 62.83 175.02
CA GLU A 38 105.85 63.41 174.11
C GLU A 38 106.15 63.11 172.63
N HIS A 39 107.42 63.16 172.23
CA HIS A 39 107.82 62.80 170.87
C HIS A 39 107.60 61.31 170.58
N ILE A 40 107.80 60.44 171.57
CA ILE A 40 107.47 59.01 171.46
C ILE A 40 105.97 58.82 171.27
N VAL A 41 105.13 59.50 172.07
CA VAL A 41 103.67 59.42 171.95
C VAL A 41 103.19 59.96 170.60
N ARG A 42 103.78 61.05 170.10
CA ARG A 42 103.48 61.61 168.78
C ARG A 42 103.79 60.61 167.66
N ILE A 43 105.01 60.04 167.66
CA ILE A 43 105.38 59.01 166.67
C ILE A 43 104.46 57.80 166.78
N GLN A 44 104.07 57.38 167.99
CA GLN A 44 103.14 56.26 168.17
C GLN A 44 101.76 56.56 167.59
N GLY A 45 101.23 57.76 167.81
CA GLY A 45 99.98 58.21 167.21
C GLY A 45 100.05 58.30 165.69
N GLU A 46 101.12 58.87 165.14
CA GLU A 46 101.37 58.92 163.69
C GLU A 46 101.47 57.49 163.11
N LEU A 47 102.17 56.59 163.78
CA LEU A 47 102.31 55.20 163.37
C LEU A 47 100.98 54.43 163.44
N ASP A 48 100.11 54.72 164.40
CA ASP A 48 98.78 54.12 164.48
C ASP A 48 97.83 54.69 163.41
N ILE A 49 97.91 55.97 163.09
CA ILE A 49 97.20 56.58 161.94
C ILE A 49 97.67 55.96 160.62
N GLU A 50 98.98 55.85 160.40
CA GLU A 50 99.54 55.20 159.21
C GLU A 50 99.08 53.74 159.11
N ARG A 51 99.00 53.01 160.23
CA ARG A 51 98.45 51.64 160.26
C ARG A 51 96.98 51.60 159.85
N GLU A 52 96.16 52.53 160.36
CA GLU A 52 94.76 52.64 159.98
C GLU A 52 94.60 52.97 158.49
N GLU A 53 95.41 53.88 157.96
CA GLU A 53 95.43 54.23 156.54
C GLU A 53 95.85 53.04 155.67
N ILE A 54 96.91 52.31 156.06
CA ILE A 54 97.32 51.08 155.37
C ILE A 54 96.19 50.05 155.39
N ASN A 55 95.51 49.86 156.53
CA ASN A 55 94.38 48.94 156.65
C ASN A 55 93.19 49.36 155.78
N TYR A 56 92.91 50.67 155.71
CA TYR A 56 91.87 51.22 154.84
C TYR A 56 92.21 51.00 153.36
N LEU A 57 93.42 51.36 152.94
CA LEU A 57 93.89 51.17 151.56
C LEU A 57 93.94 49.69 151.15
N GLN A 58 94.31 48.81 152.09
CA GLN A 58 94.25 47.37 151.92
C GLN A 58 92.80 46.91 151.64
N ARG A 59 91.83 47.37 152.44
CA ARG A 59 90.41 47.05 152.24
C ARG A 59 89.90 47.60 150.91
N GLU A 60 90.24 48.83 150.55
CA GLU A 60 89.85 49.43 149.26
C GLU A 60 90.44 48.66 148.08
N ARG A 61 91.72 48.26 148.16
CA ARG A 61 92.34 47.45 147.11
C ARG A 61 91.65 46.08 146.98
N ASP A 62 91.34 45.42 148.10
CA ASP A 62 90.66 44.11 148.08
C ASP A 62 89.21 44.24 147.56
N ASN A 63 88.54 45.36 147.87
CA ASN A 63 87.22 45.70 147.35
C ASN A 63 87.26 45.93 145.82
N ILE A 64 88.19 46.76 145.34
CA ILE A 64 88.41 46.99 143.90
C ILE A 64 88.76 45.67 143.19
N HIS A 65 89.59 44.83 143.80
CA HIS A 65 89.95 43.54 143.24
C HIS A 65 88.73 42.61 143.11
N THR A 66 87.89 42.53 144.14
CA THR A 66 86.64 41.74 144.11
C THR A 66 85.67 42.24 143.04
N TYR A 67 85.50 43.57 142.91
CA TYR A 67 84.69 44.15 141.84
C TYR A 67 85.24 43.85 140.46
N TRP A 68 86.57 43.94 140.30
CA TRP A 68 87.25 43.61 139.05
C TRP A 68 87.05 42.14 138.68
N GLU A 69 87.30 41.21 139.61
CA GLU A 69 87.08 39.77 139.40
C GLU A 69 85.61 39.45 139.04
N SER A 70 84.65 40.06 139.73
CA SER A 70 83.23 39.87 139.44
C SER A 70 82.86 40.40 138.05
N THR A 71 83.36 41.58 137.68
CA THR A 71 83.07 42.19 136.37
C THR A 71 83.76 41.44 135.24
N ASP A 72 85.00 40.98 135.45
CA ASP A 72 85.74 40.16 134.50
C ASP A 72 85.03 38.82 134.26
N ARG A 73 84.58 38.15 135.33
CA ARG A 73 83.77 36.93 135.22
C ARG A 73 82.46 37.17 134.46
N GLN A 74 81.77 38.28 134.70
CA GLN A 74 80.54 38.63 133.97
C GLN A 74 80.82 38.92 132.49
N LEU A 75 81.93 39.59 132.19
CA LEU A 75 82.37 39.85 130.83
C LEU A 75 82.64 38.54 130.08
N GLU A 76 83.38 37.61 130.71
CA GLU A 76 83.64 36.28 130.13
C GLU A 76 82.35 35.47 129.96
N GLU A 77 81.39 35.56 130.89
CA GLU A 77 80.08 34.91 130.75
C GLU A 77 79.28 35.48 129.56
N VAL A 78 79.28 36.79 129.36
CA VAL A 78 78.62 37.44 128.21
C VAL A 78 79.32 37.10 126.90
N LYS A 79 80.66 37.09 126.87
CA LYS A 79 81.43 36.66 125.70
C LYS A 79 81.11 35.21 125.33
N ALA A 80 81.05 34.31 126.31
CA ALA A 80 80.69 32.91 126.07
C ALA A 80 79.25 32.76 125.55
N LYS A 81 78.30 33.53 126.10
CA LYS A 81 76.91 33.56 125.60
C LYS A 81 76.84 34.09 124.16
N LEU A 82 77.57 35.16 123.84
CA LEU A 82 77.63 35.71 122.49
C LEU A 82 78.17 34.67 121.50
N GLN A 83 79.28 34.02 121.83
CA GLN A 83 79.86 32.96 120.99
C GLN A 83 78.91 31.76 120.80
N ASN A 84 78.12 31.40 121.82
CA ASN A 84 77.12 30.35 121.69
C ASN A 84 75.99 30.75 120.74
N VAL A 85 75.49 31.99 120.85
CA VAL A 85 74.46 32.50 119.94
C VAL A 85 74.98 32.62 118.51
N GLU A 86 76.22 33.09 118.32
CA GLU A 86 76.87 33.14 117.00
C GLU A 86 76.95 31.73 116.37
N LYS A 87 77.36 30.72 117.16
CA LYS A 87 77.37 29.32 116.70
C LYS A 87 75.97 28.79 116.40
N GLU A 88 74.97 29.13 117.18
CA GLU A 88 73.58 28.74 116.93
C GLU A 88 73.06 29.34 115.61
N ILE A 89 73.37 30.61 115.34
CA ILE A 89 73.05 31.27 114.07
C ILE A 89 73.75 30.57 112.91
N GLU A 90 75.06 30.32 113.02
CA GLU A 90 75.82 29.60 111.98
C GLU A 90 75.24 28.19 111.71
N MET A 91 74.87 27.47 112.78
CA MET A 91 74.25 26.15 112.67
C MET A 91 72.88 26.20 112.00
N ASP A 92 72.03 27.16 112.35
CA ASP A 92 70.71 27.33 111.76
C ASP A 92 70.81 27.74 110.28
N GLU A 93 71.73 28.64 109.94
CA GLU A 93 72.05 29.00 108.55
C GLU A 93 72.51 27.77 107.76
N ALA A 94 73.42 26.96 108.31
CA ALA A 94 73.86 25.72 107.67
C ALA A 94 72.68 24.74 107.45
N GLN A 95 71.80 24.59 108.45
CA GLN A 95 70.58 23.78 108.32
C GLN A 95 69.63 24.32 107.26
N HIS A 96 69.43 25.64 107.22
CA HIS A 96 68.60 26.30 106.20
C HIS A 96 69.16 26.09 104.80
N GLN A 97 70.47 26.18 104.60
CA GLN A 97 71.12 25.89 103.32
C GLN A 97 70.91 24.43 102.89
N VAL A 98 70.98 23.48 103.81
CA VAL A 98 70.67 22.07 103.54
C VAL A 98 69.19 21.89 103.17
N LYS A 99 68.25 22.50 103.91
CA LYS A 99 66.81 22.46 103.60
C LYS A 99 66.53 23.01 102.19
N ILE A 100 67.12 24.14 101.82
CA ILE A 100 66.99 24.72 100.47
C ILE A 100 67.48 23.74 99.40
N LYS A 101 68.64 23.10 99.60
CA LYS A 101 69.17 22.09 98.66
C LYS A 101 68.22 20.90 98.52
N VAL A 102 67.68 20.40 99.63
CA VAL A 102 66.70 19.29 99.62
C VAL A 102 65.42 19.70 98.89
N TYR A 103 64.85 20.88 99.17
CA TYR A 103 63.66 21.35 98.45
C TYR A 103 63.91 21.54 96.96
N LYS A 104 65.07 22.08 96.58
CA LYS A 104 65.47 22.19 95.18
C LYS A 104 65.55 20.81 94.51
N GLN A 105 66.09 19.81 95.19
CA GLN A 105 66.15 18.44 94.67
C GLN A 105 64.76 17.81 94.57
N LYS A 106 63.89 18.00 95.57
CA LYS A 106 62.49 17.54 95.53
C LYS A 106 61.73 18.16 94.37
N MET A 107 61.89 19.46 94.13
CA MET A 107 61.28 20.14 92.99
C MET A 107 61.77 19.58 91.65
N LYS A 108 63.07 19.35 91.51
CA LYS A 108 63.64 18.70 90.31
C LYS A 108 63.08 17.30 90.09
N HIS A 109 62.96 16.51 91.15
CA HIS A 109 62.41 15.17 91.09
C HIS A 109 60.94 15.20 90.66
N LEU A 110 60.11 16.04 91.29
CA LEU A 110 58.70 16.19 90.94
C LEU A 110 58.50 16.62 89.47
N LEU A 111 59.32 17.56 88.98
CA LEU A 111 59.29 17.96 87.57
C LEU A 111 59.68 16.82 86.63
N CYS A 112 60.67 16.01 87.01
CA CYS A 112 61.08 14.83 86.25
C CYS A 112 59.97 13.77 86.24
N GLU A 113 59.35 13.48 87.38
CA GLU A 113 58.22 12.54 87.48
C GLU A 113 57.03 12.99 86.64
N HIS A 114 56.65 14.27 86.71
CA HIS A 114 55.59 14.82 85.86
C HIS A 114 55.94 14.69 84.37
N GLN A 115 57.17 15.02 83.98
CA GLN A 115 57.61 14.90 82.59
C GLN A 115 57.58 13.44 82.11
N ASN A 116 58.01 12.50 82.95
CA ASN A 116 57.98 11.06 82.65
C ASN A 116 56.53 10.60 82.49
N THR A 117 55.66 10.92 83.45
CA THR A 117 54.22 10.58 83.41
C THR A 117 53.56 11.10 82.13
N VAL A 118 53.82 12.36 81.76
CA VAL A 118 53.29 12.94 80.50
C VAL A 118 53.84 12.23 79.28
N THR A 119 55.11 11.79 79.31
CA THR A 119 55.73 11.08 78.19
C THR A 119 55.17 9.66 78.06
N GLU A 120 54.98 8.96 79.17
CA GLU A 120 54.36 7.64 79.25
C GLU A 120 52.91 7.69 78.75
N LEU A 121 52.08 8.61 79.26
CA LEU A 121 50.69 8.79 78.80
C LEU A 121 50.61 9.12 77.30
N LYS A 122 51.54 9.92 76.77
CA LYS A 122 51.62 10.20 75.33
C LYS A 122 52.00 8.96 74.54
N ALA A 123 52.96 8.17 75.01
CA ALA A 123 53.36 6.93 74.36
C ALA A 123 52.23 5.89 74.39
N GLU A 124 51.56 5.71 75.54
CA GLU A 124 50.39 4.83 75.67
C GLU A 124 49.24 5.25 74.75
N SER A 125 48.96 6.56 74.66
CA SER A 125 47.94 7.11 73.75
C SER A 125 48.28 6.84 72.27
N LEU A 126 49.55 7.03 71.87
CA LEU A 126 50.01 6.73 70.51
C LEU A 126 49.88 5.24 70.19
N VAL A 127 50.37 4.37 71.08
CA VAL A 127 50.27 2.91 70.91
C VAL A 127 48.81 2.47 70.86
N SER A 128 47.95 2.98 71.73
CA SER A 128 46.52 2.67 71.71
C SER A 128 45.85 3.12 70.42
N THR A 129 46.23 4.29 69.88
CA THR A 129 45.68 4.80 68.61
C THR A 129 46.15 3.96 67.43
N GLU A 130 47.42 3.57 67.41
CA GLU A 130 48.01 2.71 66.37
C GLU A 130 47.37 1.31 66.38
N VAL A 131 47.15 0.72 67.57
CA VAL A 131 46.43 -0.56 67.70
C VAL A 131 45.01 -0.44 67.15
N LEU A 132 44.25 0.58 67.55
CA LEU A 132 42.89 0.81 67.04
C LEU A 132 42.86 1.02 65.52
N GLN A 133 43.83 1.75 64.98
CA GLN A 133 43.95 1.98 63.54
C GLN A 133 44.25 0.67 62.78
N ASN A 134 45.16 -0.15 63.30
CA ASN A 134 45.48 -1.45 62.71
C ASN A 134 44.28 -2.41 62.78
N GLU A 135 43.53 -2.44 63.88
CA GLU A 135 42.29 -3.22 64.00
C GLU A 135 41.23 -2.77 63.00
N GLN A 136 41.07 -1.45 62.81
CA GLN A 136 40.17 -0.90 61.82
C GLN A 136 40.57 -1.30 60.39
N GLU A 137 41.86 -1.18 60.04
CA GLU A 137 42.37 -1.58 58.73
C GLU A 137 42.12 -3.08 58.46
N GLN A 138 42.34 -3.93 59.46
CA GLN A 138 42.05 -5.37 59.34
C GLN A 138 40.56 -5.65 59.11
N LEU A 139 39.66 -4.98 59.84
CA LEU A 139 38.22 -5.13 59.65
C LEU A 139 37.77 -4.64 58.26
N GLU A 140 38.31 -3.52 57.78
CA GLU A 140 38.04 -3.02 56.44
C GLU A 140 38.53 -3.99 55.36
N ASP A 141 39.71 -4.59 55.54
CA ASP A 141 40.25 -5.61 54.64
C ASP A 141 39.40 -6.88 54.60
N GLU A 142 38.96 -7.37 55.77
CA GLU A 142 38.06 -8.53 55.87
C GLU A 142 36.72 -8.26 55.20
N LEU A 143 36.15 -7.07 55.39
CA LEU A 143 34.92 -6.64 54.75
C LEU A 143 35.06 -6.59 53.23
N HIS A 144 36.15 -6.00 52.72
CA HIS A 144 36.42 -5.95 51.27
C HIS A 144 36.59 -7.35 50.68
N LYS A 145 37.33 -8.25 51.35
CA LYS A 145 37.46 -9.65 50.92
C LYS A 145 36.12 -10.36 50.89
N GLY A 146 35.28 -10.17 51.91
CA GLY A 146 33.93 -10.72 51.98
C GLY A 146 33.03 -10.20 50.85
N MET A 147 33.07 -8.90 50.56
CA MET A 147 32.31 -8.30 49.47
C MET A 147 32.71 -8.87 48.11
N ILE A 148 34.03 -8.99 47.85
CA ILE A 148 34.53 -9.58 46.60
C ILE A 148 34.08 -11.05 46.48
N ALA A 149 34.17 -11.83 47.56
CA ALA A 149 33.74 -13.22 47.56
C ALA A 149 32.24 -13.36 47.20
N VAL A 150 31.38 -12.56 47.84
CA VAL A 150 29.93 -12.55 47.54
C VAL A 150 29.65 -12.12 46.09
N MET A 151 30.36 -11.11 45.59
CA MET A 151 30.22 -10.69 44.19
C MET A 151 30.61 -11.80 43.20
N VAL A 152 31.69 -12.53 43.48
CA VAL A 152 32.13 -13.67 42.65
C VAL A 152 31.11 -14.81 42.71
N GLU A 153 30.61 -15.16 43.89
CA GLU A 153 29.56 -16.18 44.04
C GLU A 153 28.28 -15.81 43.28
N MET A 154 27.86 -14.54 43.36
CA MET A 154 26.70 -14.04 42.61
C MET A 154 26.92 -14.15 41.10
N GLN A 155 28.09 -13.75 40.60
CA GLN A 155 28.43 -13.89 39.18
C GLN A 155 28.48 -15.36 38.74
N GLN A 156 28.99 -16.26 39.58
CA GLN A 156 29.01 -17.69 39.30
C GLN A 156 27.59 -18.25 39.22
N LEU A 157 26.71 -17.87 40.14
CA LEU A 157 25.31 -18.29 40.13
C LEU A 157 24.57 -17.78 38.88
N ASP A 158 24.78 -16.51 38.50
CA ASP A 158 24.21 -15.93 37.29
C ASP A 158 24.69 -16.68 36.03
N ASN A 159 25.99 -16.99 35.96
CA ASN A 159 26.55 -17.79 34.87
C ASN A 159 25.99 -19.22 34.83
N GLU A 160 25.83 -19.87 35.99
CA GLU A 160 25.23 -21.21 36.08
C GLU A 160 23.77 -21.20 35.63
N ASN A 161 23.00 -20.17 35.99
CA ASN A 161 21.62 -19.99 35.55
C ASN A 161 21.54 -19.78 34.03
N LEU A 162 22.41 -18.94 33.46
CA LEU A 162 22.49 -18.75 32.01
C LEU A 162 22.86 -20.05 31.28
N LEU A 163 23.77 -20.84 31.83
CA LEU A 163 24.17 -22.12 31.26
C LEU A 163 23.00 -23.11 31.27
N LYS A 164 22.28 -23.25 32.39
CA LYS A 164 21.06 -24.07 32.47
C LYS A 164 19.98 -23.61 31.49
N GLU A 165 19.80 -22.31 31.31
CA GLU A 165 18.84 -21.77 30.34
C GLU A 165 19.24 -22.13 28.89
N LEU A 166 20.53 -22.04 28.57
CA LEU A 166 21.05 -22.44 27.26
C LEU A 166 20.91 -23.95 27.01
N GLU A 167 21.21 -24.79 28.01
CA GLU A 167 21.01 -26.24 27.93
C GLU A 167 19.54 -26.60 27.72
N MET A 168 18.61 -25.96 28.47
CA MET A 168 17.17 -26.09 28.24
C MET A 168 16.79 -25.72 26.81
N LYS A 169 17.25 -24.58 26.29
CA LYS A 169 16.99 -24.15 24.91
C LYS A 169 17.52 -25.17 23.89
N GLN A 170 18.73 -25.70 24.09
CA GLN A 170 19.30 -26.73 23.22
C GLN A 170 18.47 -28.01 23.24
N LEU A 171 18.03 -28.46 24.42
CA LEU A 171 17.13 -29.61 24.55
C LEU A 171 15.79 -29.38 23.84
N PHE A 172 15.19 -28.20 23.98
CA PHE A 172 13.96 -27.84 23.27
C PHE A 172 14.14 -27.89 21.75
N VAL A 173 15.24 -27.32 21.24
CA VAL A 173 15.56 -27.36 19.80
C VAL A 173 15.78 -28.79 19.33
N ALA A 174 16.49 -29.62 20.10
CA ALA A 174 16.71 -31.03 19.76
C ALA A 174 15.38 -31.81 19.70
N ILE A 175 14.50 -31.61 20.69
CA ILE A 175 13.16 -32.20 20.71
C ILE A 175 12.34 -31.72 19.51
N GLU A 176 12.38 -30.43 19.18
CA GLU A 176 11.65 -29.87 18.02
C GLU A 176 12.13 -30.48 16.70
N ILE A 177 13.44 -30.63 16.52
CA ILE A 177 14.05 -31.29 15.35
C ILE A 177 13.60 -32.76 15.28
N GLU A 178 13.65 -33.49 16.40
CA GLU A 178 13.25 -34.89 16.46
C GLU A 178 11.77 -35.07 16.12
N ILE A 179 10.89 -34.26 16.73
CA ILE A 179 9.46 -34.23 16.43
C ILE A 179 9.25 -33.98 14.94
N LYS A 180 9.90 -32.96 14.37
CA LYS A 180 9.77 -32.61 12.95
C LYS A 180 10.21 -33.76 12.05
N SER A 181 11.34 -34.42 12.35
CA SER A 181 11.82 -35.59 11.62
C SER A 181 10.81 -36.73 11.64
N VAL A 182 10.24 -37.05 12.80
CA VAL A 182 9.23 -38.12 12.94
C VAL A 182 7.97 -37.79 12.13
N TYR A 183 7.52 -36.53 12.15
CA TYR A 183 6.35 -36.12 11.35
C TYR A 183 6.64 -36.15 9.85
N ASP A 184 7.83 -35.73 9.41
CA ASP A 184 8.24 -35.79 8.01
C ASP A 184 8.31 -37.24 7.51
N ASP A 185 8.84 -38.16 8.32
CA ASP A 185 8.88 -39.59 7.99
C ASP A 185 7.47 -40.20 7.92
N LYS A 186 6.58 -39.82 8.85
CA LYS A 186 5.16 -40.22 8.80
C LYS A 186 4.47 -39.70 7.55
N LEU A 187 4.74 -38.46 7.15
CA LEU A 187 4.19 -37.85 5.94
C LEU A 187 4.66 -38.61 4.68
N LYS A 188 5.96 -38.88 4.58
CA LYS A 188 6.54 -39.68 3.48
C LYS A 188 5.93 -41.08 3.42
N MET A 189 5.78 -41.75 4.57
CA MET A 189 5.19 -43.09 4.62
C MET A 189 3.72 -43.07 4.17
N GLN A 190 2.95 -42.04 4.55
CA GLN A 190 1.57 -41.87 4.06
C GLN A 190 1.51 -41.56 2.56
N GLN A 191 2.38 -40.69 2.04
CA GLN A 191 2.48 -40.41 0.60
C GLN A 191 2.81 -41.69 -0.18
N GLN A 192 3.81 -42.45 0.26
CA GLN A 192 4.18 -43.72 -0.36
C GLN A 192 3.03 -44.72 -0.34
N LYS A 193 2.26 -44.79 0.76
CA LYS A 193 1.07 -45.66 0.85
C LYS A 193 0.01 -45.25 -0.16
N LEU A 194 -0.28 -43.96 -0.30
CA LEU A 194 -1.25 -43.44 -1.28
C LEU A 194 -0.79 -43.69 -2.72
N ASP A 195 0.49 -43.45 -3.02
CA ASP A 195 1.07 -43.74 -4.32
C ASP A 195 1.03 -45.23 -4.65
N ASN A 196 1.33 -46.10 -3.69
CA ASN A 196 1.20 -47.54 -3.87
C ASN A 196 -0.25 -47.95 -4.14
N MET A 197 -1.23 -47.37 -3.44
CA MET A 197 -2.65 -47.62 -3.74
C MET A 197 -3.04 -47.12 -5.13
N ARG A 198 -2.56 -45.93 -5.53
CA ARG A 198 -2.80 -45.38 -6.87
C ARG A 198 -2.20 -46.28 -7.94
N LYS A 199 -0.94 -46.69 -7.79
CA LYS A 199 -0.25 -47.63 -8.69
C LYS A 199 -1.01 -48.95 -8.80
N LYS A 200 -1.43 -49.52 -7.66
CA LYS A 200 -2.24 -50.75 -7.64
C LYS A 200 -3.55 -50.59 -8.43
N LYS A 201 -4.30 -49.52 -8.20
CA LYS A 201 -5.55 -49.24 -8.96
C LYS A 201 -5.30 -49.03 -10.45
N ILE A 202 -4.17 -48.41 -10.83
CA ILE A 202 -3.78 -48.26 -12.23
C ILE A 202 -3.48 -49.62 -12.83
N HIS A 203 -2.66 -50.45 -12.17
CA HIS A 203 -2.33 -51.80 -12.64
C HIS A 203 -3.59 -52.67 -12.77
N GLU A 204 -4.48 -52.68 -11.78
CA GLU A 204 -5.75 -53.42 -11.83
C GLU A 204 -6.61 -52.99 -13.04
N ARG A 205 -6.67 -51.68 -13.33
CA ARG A 205 -7.38 -51.17 -14.49
C ARG A 205 -6.68 -51.54 -15.80
N GLU A 206 -5.37 -51.42 -15.85
CA GLU A 206 -4.56 -51.81 -17.01
C GLU A 206 -4.75 -53.31 -17.30
N ASP A 207 -4.73 -54.17 -16.28
CA ASP A 207 -5.00 -55.60 -16.41
C ASP A 207 -6.41 -55.87 -16.93
N GLN A 208 -7.42 -55.14 -16.45
CA GLN A 208 -8.79 -55.23 -16.97
C GLN A 208 -8.89 -54.80 -18.45
N TRP A 209 -8.24 -53.69 -18.83
CA TRP A 209 -8.21 -53.24 -20.21
C TRP A 209 -7.44 -54.21 -21.11
N ASN A 210 -6.31 -54.73 -20.64
CA ASN A 210 -5.52 -55.73 -21.35
C ASN A 210 -6.34 -57.01 -21.57
N LEU A 211 -7.09 -57.45 -20.56
CA LEU A 211 -8.01 -58.58 -20.68
C LEU A 211 -9.12 -58.29 -21.69
N HIS A 212 -9.71 -57.09 -21.67
CA HIS A 212 -10.73 -56.68 -22.63
C HIS A 212 -10.19 -56.62 -24.07
N ILE A 213 -9.00 -56.06 -24.27
CA ILE A 213 -8.31 -56.02 -25.56
C ILE A 213 -8.03 -57.44 -26.05
N ALA A 214 -7.53 -58.33 -25.17
CA ALA A 214 -7.29 -59.73 -25.53
C ALA A 214 -8.58 -60.43 -25.98
N GLY A 215 -9.69 -60.22 -25.27
CA GLY A 215 -11.01 -60.74 -25.67
C GLY A 215 -11.48 -60.18 -27.02
N LEU A 216 -11.34 -58.87 -27.26
CA LEU A 216 -11.70 -58.26 -28.53
C LEU A 216 -10.85 -58.79 -29.70
N ILE A 217 -9.55 -59.04 -29.46
CA ILE A 217 -8.67 -59.69 -30.44
C ILE A 217 -9.17 -61.10 -30.75
N GLU A 218 -9.59 -61.87 -29.75
CA GLU A 218 -10.14 -63.21 -29.94
C GLU A 218 -11.47 -63.17 -30.73
N ASP A 219 -12.40 -62.29 -30.37
CA ASP A 219 -13.65 -62.07 -31.11
C ASP A 219 -13.38 -61.67 -32.57
N HIS A 220 -12.48 -60.73 -32.81
CA HIS A 220 -12.08 -60.38 -34.18
C HIS A 220 -11.49 -61.58 -34.92
N ASN A 221 -10.60 -62.36 -34.31
CA ASN A 221 -10.03 -63.55 -34.93
C ASN A 221 -11.10 -64.60 -35.27
N THR A 222 -12.12 -64.78 -34.42
CA THR A 222 -13.23 -65.70 -34.72
C THR A 222 -14.12 -65.19 -35.85
N LEU A 223 -14.43 -63.88 -35.88
CA LEU A 223 -15.15 -63.25 -36.99
C LEU A 223 -14.35 -63.32 -38.30
N PHE A 224 -13.04 -63.11 -38.26
CA PHE A 224 -12.16 -63.27 -39.42
C PHE A 224 -12.20 -64.71 -39.93
N LYS A 225 -12.05 -65.72 -39.06
CA LYS A 225 -12.20 -67.14 -39.44
C LYS A 225 -13.56 -67.42 -40.08
N LYS A 226 -14.65 -66.93 -39.50
CA LYS A 226 -16.00 -67.10 -40.06
C LYS A 226 -16.15 -66.38 -41.41
N THR A 227 -15.49 -65.24 -41.58
CA THR A 227 -15.46 -64.51 -42.85
C THR A 227 -14.65 -65.26 -43.89
N GLU A 228 -13.51 -65.86 -43.52
CA GLU A 228 -12.73 -66.76 -44.39
C GLU A 228 -13.55 -67.99 -44.81
N GLU A 229 -14.32 -68.58 -43.89
CA GLU A 229 -15.27 -69.66 -44.19
C GLU A 229 -16.35 -69.19 -45.18
N ASN A 230 -16.96 -68.03 -44.94
CA ASN A 230 -17.96 -67.45 -45.86
C ASN A 230 -17.36 -67.11 -47.23
N ILE A 231 -16.13 -66.60 -47.29
CA ILE A 231 -15.43 -66.34 -48.56
C ILE A 231 -15.18 -67.67 -49.29
N SER A 232 -14.83 -68.73 -48.57
CA SER A 232 -14.68 -70.07 -49.14
C SER A 232 -15.99 -70.60 -49.71
N LEU A 233 -17.11 -70.38 -49.01
CA LEU A 233 -18.46 -70.70 -49.52
C LEU A 233 -18.82 -69.89 -50.77
N ILE A 234 -18.55 -68.58 -50.77
CA ILE A 234 -18.80 -67.71 -51.95
C ILE A 234 -17.91 -68.14 -53.13
N GLN A 235 -16.65 -68.51 -52.89
CA GLN A 235 -15.77 -69.05 -53.93
C GLN A 235 -16.33 -70.34 -54.53
N GLN A 236 -16.91 -71.21 -53.71
CA GLN A 236 -17.60 -72.43 -54.17
C GLN A 236 -18.86 -72.10 -54.99
N ASP A 237 -19.69 -71.15 -54.55
CA ASP A 237 -20.88 -70.70 -55.28
C ASP A 237 -20.53 -70.07 -56.64
N ILE A 238 -19.46 -69.27 -56.70
CA ILE A 238 -18.96 -68.69 -57.96
C ILE A 238 -18.54 -69.80 -58.94
N GLN A 239 -17.88 -70.85 -58.44
CA GLN A 239 -17.50 -72.00 -59.26
C GLN A 239 -18.75 -72.71 -59.83
N ASP A 240 -19.77 -72.95 -59.00
CA ASP A 240 -21.03 -73.56 -59.43
C ASP A 240 -21.80 -72.70 -60.45
N ILE A 241 -21.81 -71.37 -60.29
CA ILE A 241 -22.43 -70.44 -61.24
C ILE A 241 -21.67 -70.43 -62.57
N MET A 242 -20.33 -70.50 -62.55
CA MET A 242 -19.52 -70.58 -63.77
C MET A 242 -19.78 -71.87 -64.55
N GLU A 243 -19.94 -73.01 -63.87
CA GLU A 243 -20.31 -74.29 -64.48
C GLU A 243 -21.69 -74.19 -65.17
N LYS A 244 -22.70 -73.63 -64.47
CA LYS A 244 -24.06 -73.42 -65.03
C LYS A 244 -24.09 -72.46 -66.23
N LYS A 245 -23.29 -71.39 -66.21
CA LYS A 245 -23.19 -70.45 -67.35
C LYS A 245 -22.52 -71.08 -68.56
N ARG A 246 -21.55 -71.98 -68.37
CA ARG A 246 -20.87 -72.70 -69.45
C ARG A 246 -21.85 -73.60 -70.22
N GLU A 247 -22.76 -74.28 -69.52
CA GLU A 247 -23.80 -75.11 -70.16
C GLU A 247 -24.86 -74.28 -70.91
N LYS A 248 -25.29 -73.13 -70.37
CA LYS A 248 -26.20 -72.21 -71.09
C LYS A 248 -25.61 -71.64 -72.38
N TRP A 249 -24.31 -71.36 -72.43
CA TRP A 249 -23.65 -70.85 -73.64
C TRP A 249 -23.59 -71.87 -74.79
N LYS A 250 -23.48 -73.18 -74.47
CA LYS A 250 -23.53 -74.24 -75.50
C LYS A 250 -24.90 -74.36 -76.17
N GLN A 251 -25.99 -74.06 -75.45
CA GLN A 251 -27.36 -74.10 -75.97
C GLN A 251 -27.62 -72.97 -76.99
N LEU A 252 -27.24 -71.73 -76.66
CA LEU A 252 -27.44 -70.54 -77.50
C LEU A 252 -26.63 -70.58 -78.82
N LEU A 253 -25.48 -71.25 -78.84
CA LEU A 253 -24.68 -71.42 -80.06
C LEU A 253 -25.38 -72.32 -81.11
N LYS A 254 -26.28 -73.20 -80.68
CA LYS A 254 -27.03 -74.12 -81.57
C LYS A 254 -28.22 -73.42 -82.24
N GLU A 255 -28.85 -72.46 -81.56
CA GLU A 255 -30.01 -71.69 -82.06
C GLU A 255 -29.60 -70.61 -83.09
N ASN A 256 -28.42 -69.98 -82.92
CA ASN A 256 -27.97 -68.90 -83.80
C ASN A 256 -27.58 -69.38 -85.23
N LYS A 257 -27.29 -70.68 -85.41
CA LYS A 257 -27.05 -71.26 -86.75
C LYS A 257 -28.32 -71.39 -87.60
N GLY A 258 -29.51 -71.47 -87.01
CA GLY A 258 -30.78 -71.58 -87.75
C GLY A 258 -31.36 -70.25 -88.23
N LEU A 259 -31.03 -69.15 -87.55
CA LEU A 259 -31.53 -67.80 -87.89
C LEU A 259 -30.80 -67.17 -89.09
N THR A 260 -29.57 -67.59 -89.39
CA THR A 260 -28.78 -67.03 -90.51
C THR A 260 -29.25 -67.50 -91.89
N GLU A 261 -29.86 -68.69 -92.01
CA GLU A 261 -30.40 -69.18 -93.31
C GLU A 261 -31.72 -68.50 -93.70
N CYS A 262 -32.51 -67.99 -92.75
CA CYS A 262 -33.80 -67.36 -93.01
C CYS A 262 -33.71 -65.87 -93.45
N LEU A 263 -32.56 -65.22 -93.25
CA LEU A 263 -32.31 -63.83 -93.65
C LEU A 263 -31.88 -63.67 -95.12
N SER A 264 -31.51 -64.76 -95.81
CA SER A 264 -31.08 -64.72 -97.22
C SER A 264 -32.26 -64.60 -98.19
N THR A 265 -33.45 -65.12 -97.85
CA THR A 265 -34.61 -65.17 -98.76
C THR A 265 -35.49 -63.92 -98.71
N LEU A 266 -35.37 -63.08 -97.66
CA LEU A 266 -36.17 -61.86 -97.49
C LEU A 266 -35.56 -60.62 -98.18
N ASN A 267 -34.27 -60.67 -98.53
CA ASN A 267 -33.56 -59.54 -99.14
C ASN A 267 -33.79 -59.38 -100.65
N GLU A 268 -34.33 -60.39 -101.36
CA GLU A 268 -34.64 -60.29 -102.79
C GLU A 268 -35.99 -59.58 -103.08
N GLU A 269 -36.93 -59.56 -102.14
CA GLU A 269 -38.25 -58.92 -102.31
C GLU A 269 -38.26 -57.40 -102.05
N ILE A 270 -37.26 -56.87 -101.32
CA ILE A 270 -37.17 -55.44 -100.95
C ILE A 270 -36.69 -54.56 -102.12
N ALA A 271 -35.88 -55.09 -103.03
CA ALA A 271 -35.33 -54.34 -104.17
C ALA A 271 -36.37 -53.94 -105.25
N GLU A 272 -37.55 -54.58 -105.27
CA GLU A 272 -38.57 -54.35 -106.30
C GLU A 272 -39.55 -53.20 -105.95
N LYS A 273 -39.68 -52.84 -104.66
CA LYS A 273 -40.60 -51.80 -104.17
C LYS A 273 -39.98 -50.39 -104.17
N GLU A 274 -38.66 -50.26 -104.17
CA GLU A 274 -37.95 -48.97 -104.09
C GLU A 274 -37.93 -48.15 -105.40
N LYS A 275 -38.33 -48.73 -106.55
CA LYS A 275 -38.42 -48.00 -107.84
C LYS A 275 -39.71 -47.18 -108.05
N LYS A 276 -40.74 -47.31 -107.19
CA LYS A 276 -42.06 -46.62 -107.38
C LYS A 276 -42.31 -45.38 -106.50
N MET A 277 -41.42 -45.02 -105.57
CA MET A 277 -41.68 -44.01 -104.53
C MET A 277 -41.11 -42.61 -104.81
N LYS A 278 -40.45 -42.39 -105.97
CA LYS A 278 -39.79 -41.12 -106.34
C LYS A 278 -40.65 -40.14 -107.18
N TYR A 279 -41.92 -40.44 -107.42
CA TYR A 279 -42.84 -39.66 -108.26
C TYR A 279 -43.76 -38.68 -107.47
N TYR A 280 -43.86 -38.79 -106.14
CA TYR A 280 -44.86 -38.05 -105.34
C TYR A 280 -44.33 -36.89 -104.47
N THR A 281 -43.02 -36.66 -104.40
CA THR A 281 -42.41 -35.63 -103.54
C THR A 281 -42.30 -34.23 -104.16
N MET A 282 -42.85 -34.01 -105.37
CA MET A 282 -42.82 -32.71 -106.08
C MET A 282 -44.13 -31.91 -105.99
N ARG A 283 -45.23 -32.50 -105.50
CA ARG A 283 -46.58 -31.89 -105.43
C ARG A 283 -46.88 -31.14 -104.12
N GLU A 284 -46.02 -31.27 -103.11
CA GLU A 284 -46.26 -30.71 -101.76
C GLU A 284 -45.78 -29.25 -101.61
N LYS A 285 -44.90 -28.77 -102.50
CA LYS A 285 -44.46 -27.36 -102.53
C LYS A 285 -45.46 -26.41 -103.19
N GLU A 286 -46.24 -26.85 -104.19
CA GLU A 286 -47.28 -26.03 -104.85
C GLU A 286 -48.53 -25.80 -103.97
N LEU A 287 -48.75 -26.64 -102.95
CA LEU A 287 -49.91 -26.53 -102.04
C LEU A 287 -49.75 -25.43 -100.99
N ASN A 288 -48.52 -25.03 -100.66
CA ASN A 288 -48.27 -23.99 -99.66
C ASN A 288 -48.32 -22.56 -100.22
N ASP A 289 -47.97 -22.36 -101.49
CA ASP A 289 -48.02 -21.03 -102.12
C ASP A 289 -49.46 -20.58 -102.43
N LEU A 290 -50.34 -21.52 -102.86
CA LEU A 290 -51.78 -21.27 -103.05
C LEU A 290 -52.54 -21.00 -101.75
N LYS A 291 -52.01 -21.41 -100.59
CA LYS A 291 -52.64 -21.21 -99.28
C LYS A 291 -52.42 -19.78 -98.75
N LEU A 292 -51.29 -19.17 -99.06
CA LEU A 292 -50.97 -17.78 -98.70
C LEU A 292 -51.72 -16.77 -99.57
N GLU A 293 -51.94 -17.07 -100.86
CA GLU A 293 -52.70 -16.20 -101.77
C GLU A 293 -54.21 -16.18 -101.44
N ASN A 294 -54.78 -17.29 -100.98
CA ASN A 294 -56.19 -17.36 -100.57
C ASN A 294 -56.46 -16.55 -99.28
N GLN A 295 -55.53 -16.51 -98.32
CA GLN A 295 -55.69 -15.70 -97.10
C GLN A 295 -55.66 -14.19 -97.37
N ASP A 296 -54.88 -13.72 -98.36
CA ASP A 296 -54.81 -12.29 -98.73
C ASP A 296 -56.07 -11.83 -99.52
N LEU A 297 -56.64 -12.71 -100.34
CA LEU A 297 -57.92 -12.46 -101.04
C LEU A 297 -59.12 -12.43 -100.09
N GLU A 298 -59.15 -13.29 -99.07
CA GLU A 298 -60.22 -13.37 -98.07
C GLU A 298 -60.25 -12.12 -97.15
N GLN A 299 -59.09 -11.52 -96.86
CA GLN A 299 -59.00 -10.23 -96.16
C GLN A 299 -59.44 -9.03 -97.02
N LYS A 300 -59.18 -9.04 -98.34
CA LYS A 300 -59.64 -7.99 -99.26
C LYS A 300 -61.15 -8.05 -99.52
N PHE A 301 -61.71 -9.26 -99.60
CA PHE A 301 -63.14 -9.48 -99.79
C PHE A 301 -63.97 -8.95 -98.60
N ASN A 302 -63.56 -9.23 -97.36
CA ASN A 302 -64.26 -8.73 -96.16
C ASN A 302 -64.28 -7.19 -96.05
N LYS A 303 -63.21 -6.50 -96.45
CA LYS A 303 -63.17 -5.03 -96.45
C LYS A 303 -64.06 -4.40 -97.53
N LEU A 304 -64.22 -5.07 -98.68
CA LEU A 304 -65.11 -4.64 -99.75
C LEU A 304 -66.59 -4.92 -99.42
N GLN A 305 -66.89 -6.03 -98.75
CA GLN A 305 -68.25 -6.38 -98.34
C GLN A 305 -68.80 -5.41 -97.28
N LEU A 306 -68.01 -5.02 -96.28
CA LEU A 306 -68.40 -3.99 -95.29
C LEU A 306 -68.67 -2.62 -95.92
N LYS A 307 -67.85 -2.19 -96.89
CA LYS A 307 -68.09 -0.93 -97.63
C LYS A 307 -69.33 -0.98 -98.51
N ASN A 308 -69.61 -2.13 -99.12
CA ASN A 308 -70.80 -2.32 -99.94
C ASN A 308 -72.07 -2.24 -99.09
N ASP A 309 -72.09 -2.88 -97.92
CA ASP A 309 -73.25 -2.89 -97.02
C ASP A 309 -73.56 -1.50 -96.42
N GLU A 310 -72.54 -0.70 -96.09
CA GLU A 310 -72.72 0.70 -95.68
C GLU A 310 -73.28 1.58 -96.82
N TRP A 311 -72.82 1.36 -98.05
CA TRP A 311 -73.28 2.13 -99.21
C TRP A 311 -74.72 1.77 -99.59
N ASN A 312 -75.08 0.48 -99.49
CA ASN A 312 -76.42 -0.01 -99.78
C ASN A 312 -77.44 0.54 -98.76
N LYS A 313 -77.09 0.56 -97.46
CA LYS A 313 -77.94 1.15 -96.41
C LYS A 313 -78.19 2.66 -96.60
N LYS A 314 -77.16 3.42 -97.02
CA LYS A 314 -77.29 4.85 -97.35
C LYS A 314 -78.04 5.13 -98.67
N SER A 315 -78.06 4.17 -99.59
CA SER A 315 -78.79 4.28 -100.85
C SER A 315 -80.29 4.05 -100.65
N ILE A 316 -80.66 3.00 -99.91
CA ILE A 316 -82.07 2.67 -99.58
C ILE A 316 -82.74 3.83 -98.81
N GLN A 317 -82.07 4.40 -97.80
CA GLN A 317 -82.61 5.56 -97.07
C GLN A 317 -82.78 6.83 -97.91
N ARG A 318 -82.01 6.99 -99.00
CA ARG A 318 -82.17 8.12 -99.94
C ARG A 318 -83.32 7.89 -100.90
N ILE A 319 -83.50 6.64 -101.37
CA ILE A 319 -84.60 6.27 -102.27
C ILE A 319 -85.95 6.45 -101.56
N GLU A 320 -86.10 5.98 -100.32
CA GLU A 320 -87.35 6.11 -99.55
C GLU A 320 -87.77 7.58 -99.32
N LYS A 321 -86.80 8.49 -99.09
CA LYS A 321 -87.08 9.92 -98.92
C LYS A 321 -87.49 10.61 -100.23
N VAL A 322 -86.98 10.16 -101.38
CA VAL A 322 -87.35 10.69 -102.69
C VAL A 322 -88.72 10.16 -103.12
N GLN A 323 -89.03 8.90 -102.84
CA GLN A 323 -90.32 8.27 -103.10
C GLN A 323 -91.46 8.99 -102.35
N HIS A 324 -91.31 9.21 -101.03
CA HIS A 324 -92.32 9.89 -100.22
C HIS A 324 -92.62 11.33 -100.67
N LYS A 325 -91.63 12.01 -101.28
CA LYS A 325 -91.80 13.38 -101.80
C LYS A 325 -92.49 13.39 -103.16
N ALA A 326 -92.25 12.39 -104.00
CA ALA A 326 -92.91 12.23 -105.29
C ALA A 326 -94.39 11.87 -105.12
N ASP A 327 -94.72 10.94 -104.22
CA ASP A 327 -96.10 10.51 -103.99
C ASP A 327 -97.01 11.63 -103.48
N LEU A 328 -96.47 12.52 -102.64
CA LEU A 328 -97.20 13.71 -102.15
C LEU A 328 -97.50 14.72 -103.28
N GLN A 329 -96.61 14.85 -104.27
CA GLN A 329 -96.82 15.73 -105.43
C GLN A 329 -97.81 15.14 -106.44
N THR A 330 -97.77 13.82 -106.65
CA THR A 330 -98.72 13.12 -107.54
C THR A 330 -100.15 13.24 -107.01
N MET A 331 -100.35 13.04 -105.71
CA MET A 331 -101.67 13.18 -105.07
C MET A 331 -102.23 14.62 -105.20
N GLN A 332 -101.37 15.64 -105.15
CA GLN A 332 -101.79 17.04 -105.35
C GLN A 332 -102.19 17.34 -106.80
N LEU A 333 -101.54 16.71 -107.78
CA LEU A 333 -101.84 16.88 -109.20
C LEU A 333 -103.12 16.14 -109.60
N GLU A 334 -103.35 14.94 -109.08
CA GLU A 334 -104.58 14.17 -109.31
C GLU A 334 -105.82 14.92 -108.80
N ASN A 335 -105.74 15.55 -107.61
CA ASN A 335 -106.84 16.35 -107.09
C ASN A 335 -107.15 17.59 -107.95
N LYS A 336 -106.12 18.24 -108.53
CA LYS A 336 -106.32 19.39 -109.43
C LYS A 336 -106.97 18.99 -110.75
N VAL A 337 -106.56 17.86 -111.32
CA VAL A 337 -107.15 17.33 -112.57
C VAL A 337 -108.62 16.98 -112.34
N LYS A 338 -108.94 16.33 -111.22
CA LYS A 338 -110.32 16.00 -110.87
C LYS A 338 -111.22 17.24 -110.77
N THR A 339 -110.75 18.30 -110.10
CA THR A 339 -111.52 19.57 -110.02
C THR A 339 -111.73 20.26 -111.36
N LEU A 340 -110.78 20.16 -112.30
CA LEU A 340 -110.90 20.74 -113.64
C LEU A 340 -111.92 19.98 -114.50
N THR A 341 -111.95 18.65 -114.38
CA THR A 341 -112.92 17.81 -115.10
C THR A 341 -114.36 18.11 -114.64
N ASP A 342 -114.60 18.22 -113.33
CA ASP A 342 -115.93 18.51 -112.80
C ASP A 342 -116.47 19.89 -113.25
N THR A 343 -115.58 20.90 -113.41
CA THR A 343 -115.98 22.22 -113.91
C THR A 343 -116.29 22.24 -115.42
N LEU A 344 -115.63 21.40 -116.19
CA LEU A 344 -115.84 21.31 -117.64
C LEU A 344 -117.21 20.65 -117.95
N GLU A 345 -117.54 19.57 -117.25
CA GLU A 345 -118.83 18.89 -117.42
C GLU A 345 -120.01 19.82 -117.06
N LYS A 346 -119.86 20.65 -116.02
CA LYS A 346 -120.88 21.63 -115.61
C LYS A 346 -121.13 22.71 -116.65
N THR A 347 -120.08 23.22 -117.29
CA THR A 347 -120.20 24.26 -118.33
C THR A 347 -120.74 23.70 -119.63
N GLN A 348 -120.40 22.46 -119.98
CA GLN A 348 -120.91 21.77 -121.17
C GLN A 348 -122.41 21.45 -121.04
N ALA A 349 -122.88 21.06 -119.85
CA ALA A 349 -124.31 20.85 -119.58
C ALA A 349 -125.13 22.16 -119.68
N GLN A 350 -124.59 23.29 -119.20
CA GLN A 350 -125.24 24.60 -119.31
C GLN A 350 -125.34 25.08 -120.77
N LEU A 351 -124.31 24.80 -121.59
CA LEU A 351 -124.29 25.15 -123.02
C LEU A 351 -125.32 24.35 -123.82
N HIS A 352 -125.50 23.07 -123.48
CA HIS A 352 -126.47 22.21 -124.15
C HIS A 352 -127.93 22.60 -123.86
N LEU A 353 -128.20 23.13 -122.67
CA LEU A 353 -129.53 23.61 -122.29
C LEU A 353 -129.92 24.88 -123.07
N VAL A 354 -128.99 25.82 -123.22
CA VAL A 354 -129.23 27.11 -123.92
C VAL A 354 -129.48 26.92 -125.42
N LEU A 355 -128.80 25.95 -126.05
CA LEU A 355 -128.97 25.65 -127.48
C LEU A 355 -130.33 24.99 -127.81
N SER A 356 -131.01 24.41 -126.83
CA SER A 356 -132.25 23.64 -127.05
C SER A 356 -133.53 24.48 -126.88
N THR A 357 -133.47 25.61 -126.16
CA THR A 357 -134.64 26.41 -125.77
C THR A 357 -134.90 27.67 -126.61
N LEU A 358 -134.01 28.02 -127.54
CA LEU A 358 -134.15 29.18 -128.41
C LEU A 358 -134.22 28.71 -129.87
N ASN A 359 -135.43 28.57 -130.38
CA ASN A 359 -135.79 28.25 -131.77
C ASN A 359 -135.32 29.38 -132.71
N MET A 360 -134.01 29.50 -132.89
CA MET A 360 -133.36 30.61 -133.55
C MET A 360 -132.91 30.19 -134.93
N ASP A 361 -133.60 30.78 -135.90
CA ASP A 361 -133.41 30.59 -137.33
C ASP A 361 -132.03 31.09 -137.83
N GLN A 362 -131.65 30.58 -138.99
CA GLN A 362 -130.28 30.25 -139.46
C GLN A 362 -129.26 31.41 -139.65
N MET A 363 -129.57 32.65 -139.25
CA MET A 363 -128.69 33.82 -139.46
C MET A 363 -127.95 34.30 -138.19
N ALA A 364 -128.45 33.98 -136.99
CA ALA A 364 -127.79 34.35 -135.72
C ALA A 364 -126.67 33.37 -135.31
N LEU A 365 -126.76 32.09 -135.69
CA LEU A 365 -125.72 31.07 -135.49
C LEU A 365 -124.40 31.41 -136.19
N CYS A 366 -124.45 32.19 -137.27
CA CYS A 366 -123.26 32.63 -138.02
C CYS A 366 -122.48 33.73 -137.26
N GLY A 367 -123.14 34.48 -136.36
CA GLY A 367 -122.51 35.53 -135.55
C GLY A 367 -121.72 35.01 -134.34
N ILE A 368 -122.22 33.96 -133.68
CA ILE A 368 -121.53 33.34 -132.52
C ILE A 368 -120.37 32.48 -133.01
N THR A 369 -120.55 31.79 -134.14
CA THR A 369 -119.48 31.00 -134.79
C THR A 369 -118.30 31.88 -135.20
N LYS A 370 -118.55 33.12 -135.67
CA LYS A 370 -117.46 34.08 -135.97
C LYS A 370 -116.71 34.61 -134.75
N LYS A 371 -117.34 34.71 -133.55
CA LYS A 371 -116.60 35.08 -132.32
C LYS A 371 -115.81 33.91 -131.74
N PHE A 372 -116.26 32.67 -131.96
CA PHE A 372 -115.54 31.47 -131.51
C PHE A 372 -114.27 31.21 -132.34
N GLU A 373 -114.30 31.50 -133.64
CA GLU A 373 -113.09 31.48 -134.48
C GLU A 373 -112.04 32.50 -134.04
N VAL A 374 -112.45 33.70 -133.59
CA VAL A 374 -111.51 34.72 -133.09
C VAL A 374 -110.82 34.26 -131.80
N LEU A 375 -111.56 33.64 -130.87
CA LEU A 375 -110.98 33.08 -129.64
C LEU A 375 -110.07 31.87 -129.92
N PHE A 376 -110.42 31.04 -130.91
CA PHE A 376 -109.57 29.93 -131.33
C PHE A 376 -108.29 30.40 -132.03
N PHE A 377 -108.36 31.49 -132.79
CA PHE A 377 -107.20 32.12 -133.41
C PHE A 377 -106.23 32.71 -132.37
N TYR A 378 -106.75 33.41 -131.36
CA TYR A 378 -105.91 33.91 -130.25
C TYR A 378 -105.27 32.77 -129.44
N SER A 379 -105.98 31.67 -129.19
CA SER A 379 -105.42 30.50 -128.50
C SER A 379 -104.30 29.82 -129.29
N ASN A 380 -104.46 29.71 -130.61
CA ASN A 380 -103.41 29.16 -131.48
C ASN A 380 -102.22 30.13 -131.63
N CYS A 381 -102.43 31.44 -131.68
CA CYS A 381 -101.33 32.41 -131.67
C CYS A 381 -100.52 32.34 -130.37
N ILE A 382 -101.16 32.16 -129.22
CA ILE A 382 -100.44 32.01 -127.93
C ILE A 382 -99.60 30.73 -127.93
N LYS A 383 -100.12 29.61 -128.46
CA LYS A 383 -99.36 28.37 -128.61
C LYS A 383 -98.21 28.51 -129.61
N ASP A 384 -98.40 29.21 -130.73
CA ASP A 384 -97.36 29.43 -131.75
C ASP A 384 -96.24 30.36 -131.23
N PHE A 385 -96.58 31.38 -130.44
CA PHE A 385 -95.59 32.25 -129.78
C PHE A 385 -94.81 31.52 -128.68
N GLN A 386 -95.46 30.66 -127.90
CA GLN A 386 -94.79 29.81 -126.90
C GLN A 386 -93.85 28.80 -127.56
N TYR A 387 -94.28 28.18 -128.67
CA TYR A 387 -93.44 27.26 -129.44
C TYR A 387 -92.25 27.98 -130.09
N LYS A 388 -92.45 29.14 -130.71
CA LYS A 388 -91.36 29.96 -131.27
C LYS A 388 -90.39 30.46 -130.21
N LYS A 389 -90.87 30.85 -129.03
CA LYS A 389 -90.01 31.22 -127.89
C LYS A 389 -89.12 30.03 -127.45
N SER A 390 -89.69 28.82 -127.37
CA SER A 390 -88.92 27.62 -127.03
C SER A 390 -87.93 27.22 -128.14
N LEU A 391 -88.27 27.46 -129.41
CA LEU A 391 -87.40 27.14 -130.54
C LEU A 391 -86.24 28.15 -130.65
N ILE A 392 -86.49 29.43 -130.40
CA ILE A 392 -85.45 30.47 -130.36
C ILE A 392 -84.48 30.22 -129.21
N LEU A 393 -84.96 29.83 -128.03
CA LEU A 393 -84.08 29.45 -126.92
C LEU A 393 -83.21 28.24 -127.29
N LYS A 394 -83.78 27.21 -127.95
CA LYS A 394 -83.01 26.05 -128.41
C LYS A 394 -82.02 26.37 -129.54
N VAL A 395 -82.33 27.28 -130.46
CA VAL A 395 -81.40 27.71 -131.51
C VAL A 395 -80.32 28.63 -130.93
N SER A 396 -80.65 29.47 -129.95
CA SER A 396 -79.67 30.23 -129.18
C SER A 396 -78.68 29.31 -128.48
N ASP A 397 -79.17 28.25 -127.82
CA ASP A 397 -78.32 27.25 -127.18
C ASP A 397 -77.47 26.45 -128.20
N PHE A 398 -77.96 26.23 -129.42
CA PHE A 398 -77.23 25.51 -130.47
C PHE A 398 -76.18 26.39 -131.19
N ILE A 399 -76.45 27.68 -131.42
CA ILE A 399 -75.47 28.61 -132.01
C ILE A 399 -74.34 28.91 -131.00
N PHE A 400 -74.67 29.05 -129.71
CA PHE A 400 -73.65 29.21 -128.66
C PHE A 400 -72.77 27.96 -128.46
N ALA A 401 -73.20 26.81 -128.99
CA ALA A 401 -72.43 25.56 -128.95
C ALA A 401 -71.63 25.29 -130.24
N CYS A 402 -71.80 26.08 -131.31
CA CYS A 402 -71.06 25.95 -132.57
C CYS A 402 -70.10 27.11 -132.85
N ILE A 403 -70.06 28.12 -131.98
CA ILE A 403 -68.92 29.03 -131.78
C ILE A 403 -68.17 28.50 -130.56
#